data_AF-D7SUQ2-F1
#
_entry.id   AF-D7SUQ2-F1
#
_cell.length_a   1.000
_cell.length_b   1.000
_cell.length_c   1.000
_cell.angle_alpha   90.00
_cell.angle_beta   90.00
_cell.angle_gamma   90.00
#
_symmetry.space_group_name_H-M   'P 1'
#
loop_
_entity.id
_entity.type
_entity.pdbx_description
1 polymer ?
#
loop_
_entity_poly.entity_id
_entity_poly.type
_entity_poly.pdbx_seq_one_letter_code
_entity_poly.pdbx_strand_id
1 'polypeptide(L)'
;MPFCYNNNYCYFIKSKKIVITKLFRDLIQRLREIASIKGYNENTRRLLIYIRLKLLLPPHSKLKPSFQSAPWRLPYEKLTLTLQMALPNQQTVDYPSFKLVIVGDGGTGKTTFVKRHLTGEFEKKYEPTIGVEVHPLDFFTNCGKIRFYCWDTAGQEKFGGLRDGYYIHGQCAIIMFDVTARLTYKNVPTWHRDLCRVCENIPIVLCGNKVDVKNRQVKAKQVTFHRKKNLQYYEISAKSNYNFEKPFLYLARKLAGDVNLHFVESPALAPPEVQIDMAAQAHHEAELAAAAAQPLPDDDDDTFE
;
A
#
# COMPACT_ATOMS: atom_id res chain seq x y z
N MET A 1 2.24 53.35 3.41
CA MET A 1 1.38 53.33 2.20
C MET A 1 0.77 51.95 2.05
N PRO A 2 -0.52 51.78 2.36
CA PRO A 2 -1.27 50.57 2.05
C PRO A 2 -1.99 50.76 0.70
N PHE A 3 -2.03 49.72 -0.14
CA PHE A 3 -3.05 49.62 -1.17
C PHE A 3 -3.58 48.19 -1.19
N CYS A 4 -4.79 48.05 -0.66
CA CYS A 4 -5.72 46.98 -0.97
C CYS A 4 -6.16 47.12 -2.45
N TYR A 5 -6.30 45.99 -3.14
CA TYR A 5 -7.33 45.85 -4.18
C TYR A 5 -8.04 44.50 -3.98
N ASN A 6 -9.27 44.63 -3.47
CA ASN A 6 -10.47 43.80 -3.61
C ASN A 6 -10.38 42.31 -3.97
N ASN A 7 -10.87 41.51 -3.01
CA ASN A 7 -11.99 40.56 -3.13
C ASN A 7 -12.25 39.93 -4.51
N ASN A 8 -11.86 38.67 -4.65
CA ASN A 8 -12.81 37.56 -4.68
C ASN A 8 -12.04 36.25 -4.43
N TYR A 9 -12.70 35.26 -3.83
CA TYR A 9 -12.18 33.96 -3.38
C TYR A 9 -11.49 33.93 -2.01
N CYS A 10 -12.23 34.34 -0.97
CA CYS A 10 -12.00 33.85 0.38
C CYS A 10 -13.01 32.73 0.68
N TYR A 11 -12.64 31.46 0.46
CA TYR A 11 -13.30 30.33 1.16
C TYR A 11 -12.29 29.22 1.48
N PHE A 12 -12.05 29.07 2.79
CA PHE A 12 -11.63 27.86 3.52
C PHE A 12 -10.29 27.18 3.16
N ILE A 13 -9.20 27.70 3.73
CA ILE A 13 -7.97 26.93 4.00
C ILE A 13 -7.53 27.17 5.45
N LYS A 14 -8.18 26.50 6.41
CA LYS A 14 -7.71 26.49 7.82
C LYS A 14 -7.16 25.15 8.33
N SER A 15 -7.38 24.04 7.62
CA SER A 15 -6.93 22.70 8.07
C SER A 15 -5.78 22.07 7.26
N LYS A 16 -5.41 22.62 6.09
CA LYS A 16 -4.38 22.05 5.19
C LYS A 16 -2.94 22.53 5.43
N LYS A 17 -2.71 23.52 6.32
CA LYS A 17 -1.35 24.07 6.53
C LYS A 17 -0.43 23.14 7.34
N ILE A 18 -0.96 22.27 8.19
CA ILE A 18 -0.12 21.57 9.19
C ILE A 18 0.52 20.29 8.63
N VAL A 19 -0.22 19.47 7.88
CA VAL A 19 0.29 18.18 7.36
C VAL A 19 1.24 18.40 6.18
N ILE A 20 0.91 19.34 5.29
CA ILE A 20 1.80 19.74 4.19
C ILE A 20 3.10 20.30 4.77
N THR A 21 3.08 21.07 5.86
CA THR A 21 4.32 21.70 6.36
C THR A 21 5.27 20.77 7.10
N LYS A 22 4.86 19.57 7.55
CA LYS A 22 5.74 18.59 8.23
C LYS A 22 6.44 17.67 7.23
N LEU A 23 5.68 16.98 6.37
CA LEU A 23 6.22 16.17 5.27
C LEU A 23 7.08 17.00 4.31
N PHE A 24 6.69 18.26 4.06
CA PHE A 24 7.45 19.18 3.22
C PHE A 24 8.68 19.77 3.93
N ARG A 25 8.66 19.88 5.27
CA ARG A 25 9.88 20.23 6.04
C ARG A 25 10.89 19.10 5.97
N ASP A 26 10.44 17.87 6.18
CA ASP A 26 11.32 16.69 6.20
C ASP A 26 11.90 16.41 4.81
N LEU A 27 11.10 16.58 3.74
CA LEU A 27 11.61 16.50 2.36
C LEU A 27 12.61 17.62 2.04
N ILE A 28 12.35 18.86 2.45
CA ILE A 28 13.30 19.97 2.24
C ILE A 28 14.58 19.78 3.08
N GLN A 29 14.46 19.28 4.30
CA GLN A 29 15.59 19.02 5.19
C GLN A 29 16.46 17.89 4.64
N ARG A 30 15.85 16.79 4.15
CA ARG A 30 16.57 15.70 3.48
C ARG A 30 17.18 16.12 2.15
N LEU A 31 16.49 16.94 1.36
CA LEU A 31 17.07 17.51 0.13
C LEU A 31 18.21 18.48 0.43
N ARG A 32 18.22 19.13 1.60
CA ARG A 32 19.36 19.95 2.10
C ARG A 32 20.52 19.08 2.63
N GLU A 33 20.24 17.95 3.26
CA GLU A 33 21.26 16.99 3.72
C GLU A 33 21.93 16.28 2.54
N ILE A 34 21.14 15.79 1.59
CA ILE A 34 21.63 15.30 0.29
C ILE A 34 22.42 16.42 -0.41
N ALA A 35 22.00 17.68 -0.21
CA ALA A 35 22.70 18.83 -0.77
C ALA A 35 24.03 19.20 -0.11
N SER A 36 24.25 18.79 1.14
CA SER A 36 25.50 19.09 1.86
C SER A 36 26.60 18.09 1.51
N ILE A 37 26.23 16.88 1.05
CA ILE A 37 27.15 15.76 0.80
C ILE A 37 27.93 15.89 -0.53
N LYS A 38 27.47 16.70 -1.49
CA LYS A 38 28.17 16.95 -2.77
C LYS A 38 28.09 18.42 -3.13
N GLY A 39 29.19 19.16 -3.09
CA GLY A 39 29.25 20.61 -3.37
C GLY A 39 28.37 21.05 -4.56
N TYR A 40 27.45 21.99 -4.32
CA TYR A 40 26.37 22.32 -5.26
C TYR A 40 26.81 23.29 -6.37
N ASN A 41 26.43 22.97 -7.61
CA ASN A 41 26.31 23.95 -8.69
C ASN A 41 24.92 24.62 -8.69
N GLU A 42 24.81 25.77 -9.35
CA GLU A 42 23.61 26.63 -9.33
C GLU A 42 22.36 25.96 -9.93
N ASN A 43 22.54 24.95 -10.79
CA ASN A 43 21.47 24.25 -11.47
C ASN A 43 20.68 23.34 -10.53
N THR A 44 21.36 22.70 -9.57
CA THR A 44 20.69 21.84 -8.59
C THR A 44 19.86 22.67 -7.58
N ARG A 45 20.30 23.90 -7.26
CA ARG A 45 19.48 24.84 -6.47
C ARG A 45 18.20 25.25 -7.21
N ARG A 46 18.29 25.50 -8.51
CA ARG A 46 17.14 25.85 -9.37
C ARG A 46 16.17 24.68 -9.54
N LEU A 47 16.65 23.43 -9.60
CA LEU A 47 15.82 22.22 -9.66
C LEU A 47 15.01 22.01 -8.36
N LEU A 48 15.63 22.22 -7.19
CA LEU A 48 14.94 22.14 -5.90
C LEU A 48 13.83 23.19 -5.75
N ILE A 49 14.08 24.42 -6.25
CA ILE A 49 13.06 25.49 -6.30
C ILE A 49 11.93 25.12 -7.26
N TYR A 50 12.24 24.52 -8.41
CA TYR A 50 11.24 24.05 -9.37
C TYR A 50 10.33 22.96 -8.77
N ILE A 51 10.92 21.95 -8.11
CA ILE A 51 10.17 20.89 -7.41
C ILE A 51 9.29 21.47 -6.31
N ARG A 52 9.83 22.42 -5.52
CA ARG A 52 9.09 23.14 -4.47
C ARG A 52 7.88 23.89 -5.02
N LEU A 53 8.01 24.54 -6.18
CA LEU A 53 6.92 25.28 -6.82
C LEU A 53 5.88 24.34 -7.44
N LYS A 54 6.28 23.25 -8.10
CA LYS A 54 5.35 22.32 -8.77
C LYS A 54 4.51 21.49 -7.79
N LEU A 55 5.07 21.13 -6.62
CA LEU A 55 4.35 20.38 -5.58
C LEU A 55 3.35 21.23 -4.78
N LEU A 56 3.53 22.56 -4.76
CA LEU A 56 2.63 23.51 -4.07
C LEU A 56 1.51 24.05 -4.97
N LEU A 57 1.51 23.69 -6.24
CA LEU A 57 0.65 24.24 -7.27
C LEU A 57 -0.38 23.19 -7.72
N PRO A 58 -1.67 23.56 -7.93
CA PRO A 58 -2.68 22.63 -8.42
C PRO A 58 -2.30 22.06 -9.81
N PRO A 59 -2.76 20.85 -10.18
CA PRO A 59 -2.26 20.08 -11.34
C PRO A 59 -2.28 20.82 -12.68
N HIS A 60 -3.17 21.82 -12.84
CA HIS A 60 -3.36 22.57 -14.08
C HIS A 60 -2.74 23.98 -14.08
N SER A 61 -2.04 24.37 -13.02
CA SER A 61 -1.45 25.71 -12.94
C SER A 61 -0.11 25.80 -13.67
N LYS A 62 0.00 26.78 -14.58
CA LYS A 62 1.20 27.01 -15.39
C LYS A 62 2.24 27.79 -14.57
N LEU A 63 3.47 27.27 -14.52
CA LEU A 63 4.62 27.99 -13.95
C LEU A 63 4.98 29.20 -14.81
N LYS A 64 5.67 30.20 -14.25
CA LYS A 64 6.12 31.40 -15.00
C LYS A 64 6.97 31.01 -16.24
N PRO A 65 6.93 31.79 -17.34
CA PRO A 65 7.62 31.47 -18.60
C PRO A 65 9.14 31.23 -18.47
N SER A 66 9.81 31.91 -17.54
CA SER A 66 11.24 31.70 -17.26
C SER A 66 11.57 30.29 -16.74
N PHE A 67 10.59 29.62 -16.14
CA PHE A 67 10.67 28.21 -15.75
C PHE A 67 10.06 27.28 -16.79
N GLN A 68 9.55 27.78 -17.94
CA GLN A 68 8.95 26.99 -19.03
C GLN A 68 9.94 26.57 -20.13
N SER A 69 11.10 27.21 -20.24
CA SER A 69 12.13 26.93 -21.25
C SER A 69 13.45 26.36 -20.70
N ALA A 70 13.55 26.12 -19.39
CA ALA A 70 14.81 25.73 -18.75
C ALA A 70 15.28 24.29 -19.11
N PRO A 71 16.57 24.08 -19.44
CA PRO A 71 17.14 22.78 -19.84
C PRO A 71 17.21 21.74 -18.70
N TRP A 72 17.03 22.17 -17.44
CA TRP A 72 17.04 21.31 -16.24
C TRP A 72 15.69 20.65 -15.94
N ARG A 73 14.70 20.79 -16.84
CA ARG A 73 13.43 20.04 -16.72
C ARG A 73 13.73 18.55 -16.77
N LEU A 74 13.43 17.87 -15.68
CA LEU A 74 13.22 16.44 -15.74
C LEU A 74 11.74 16.19 -16.11
N PRO A 75 11.45 15.31 -17.08
CA PRO A 75 10.09 14.79 -17.30
C PRO A 75 9.47 14.37 -15.96
N TYR A 76 8.15 14.48 -15.83
CA TYR A 76 7.46 14.13 -14.57
C TYR A 76 7.81 12.71 -14.09
N GLU A 77 7.99 11.78 -15.04
CA GLU A 77 8.48 10.41 -14.83
C GLU A 77 9.91 10.32 -14.25
N LYS A 78 10.81 11.25 -14.64
CA LYS A 78 12.15 11.34 -14.04
C LYS A 78 12.11 12.02 -12.66
N LEU A 79 11.16 12.92 -12.41
CA LEU A 79 10.96 13.54 -11.10
C LEU A 79 10.41 12.54 -10.07
N THR A 80 9.49 11.66 -10.48
CA THR A 80 9.04 10.53 -9.64
C THR A 80 10.19 9.57 -9.36
N LEU A 81 10.98 9.18 -10.36
CA LEU A 81 12.19 8.36 -10.16
C LEU A 81 13.18 9.00 -9.16
N THR A 82 13.43 10.31 -9.28
CA THR A 82 14.37 11.01 -8.38
C THR A 82 13.84 11.15 -6.95
N LEU A 83 12.53 11.33 -6.77
CA LEU A 83 11.88 11.32 -5.46
C LEU A 83 11.77 9.91 -4.87
N GLN A 84 11.73 8.87 -5.70
CA GLN A 84 11.63 7.45 -5.31
C GLN A 84 13.00 6.89 -4.88
N MET A 85 14.08 7.37 -5.49
CA MET A 85 15.46 7.21 -4.98
C MET A 85 15.72 8.01 -3.68
N ALA A 86 14.81 8.91 -3.29
CA ALA A 86 14.89 9.67 -2.04
C ALA A 86 14.17 8.99 -0.87
N LEU A 87 13.71 7.74 -1.03
CA LEU A 87 13.35 6.91 0.11
C LEU A 87 14.61 6.63 0.97
N PRO A 88 14.49 6.63 2.30
CA PRO A 88 15.64 6.50 3.17
C PRO A 88 16.37 5.18 2.91
N ASN A 89 17.66 5.26 2.57
CA ASN A 89 18.66 4.25 2.89
C ASN A 89 18.17 2.80 2.68
N GLN A 90 17.70 2.45 1.48
CA GLN A 90 17.49 1.05 1.12
C GLN A 90 18.87 0.40 1.07
N GLN A 91 19.35 -0.08 2.23
CA GLN A 91 20.56 -0.87 2.32
C GLN A 91 20.42 -2.00 1.31
N THR A 92 21.32 -2.04 0.35
CA THR A 92 21.47 -3.19 -0.53
C THR A 92 21.79 -4.38 0.35
N VAL A 93 20.84 -5.31 0.45
CA VAL A 93 21.03 -6.54 1.22
C VAL A 93 21.59 -7.62 0.28
N ASP A 94 22.45 -8.48 0.81
CA ASP A 94 23.11 -9.55 0.04
C ASP A 94 22.19 -10.77 -0.21
N TYR A 95 20.88 -10.59 -0.09
CA TYR A 95 19.88 -11.64 -0.23
C TYR A 95 18.64 -11.13 -0.98
N PRO A 96 17.82 -12.02 -1.58
CA PRO A 96 16.68 -11.62 -2.39
C PRO A 96 15.73 -10.68 -1.65
N SER A 97 15.42 -9.55 -2.27
CA SER A 97 14.46 -8.59 -1.74
C SER A 97 13.44 -8.17 -2.79
N PHE A 98 12.19 -8.01 -2.35
CA PHE A 98 11.05 -7.76 -3.22
C PHE A 98 10.24 -6.58 -2.71
N LYS A 99 9.83 -5.69 -3.63
CA LYS A 99 8.84 -4.66 -3.33
C LYS A 99 7.44 -5.27 -3.29
N LEU A 100 6.82 -5.25 -2.10
CA LEU A 100 5.44 -5.67 -1.88
C LEU A 100 4.55 -4.44 -1.66
N VAL A 101 3.53 -4.27 -2.49
CA VAL A 101 2.54 -3.20 -2.33
C VAL A 101 1.31 -3.73 -1.59
N ILE A 102 0.88 -3.06 -0.53
CA ILE A 102 -0.31 -3.47 0.23
C ILE A 102 -1.38 -2.39 0.07
N VAL A 103 -2.51 -2.76 -0.53
CA VAL A 103 -3.60 -1.84 -0.89
C VAL A 103 -4.94 -2.33 -0.36
N GLY A 104 -5.93 -1.43 -0.33
CA GLY A 104 -7.27 -1.70 0.17
C GLY A 104 -7.81 -0.53 0.98
N ASP A 105 -9.10 -0.57 1.29
CA ASP A 105 -9.80 0.51 1.99
C ASP A 105 -9.18 0.86 3.36
N GLY A 106 -9.45 2.07 3.83
CA GLY A 106 -9.09 2.51 5.17
C GLY A 106 -9.76 1.63 6.23
N GLY A 107 -9.03 1.29 7.29
CA GLY A 107 -9.57 0.47 8.39
C GLY A 107 -9.65 -1.03 8.13
N THR A 108 -9.23 -1.54 6.98
CA THR A 108 -9.20 -2.99 6.70
C THR A 108 -8.14 -3.75 7.50
N GLY A 109 -7.13 -3.06 8.02
CA GLY A 109 -6.09 -3.61 8.89
C GLY A 109 -4.71 -3.80 8.24
N LYS A 110 -4.43 -3.15 7.11
CA LYS A 110 -3.13 -3.21 6.41
C LYS A 110 -1.94 -2.88 7.32
N THR A 111 -1.98 -1.72 7.97
CA THR A 111 -0.92 -1.27 8.89
C THR A 111 -0.74 -2.23 10.06
N THR A 112 -1.84 -2.70 10.67
CA THR A 112 -1.80 -3.69 11.75
C THR A 112 -1.19 -5.01 11.30
N PHE A 113 -1.52 -5.46 10.09
CA PHE A 113 -0.96 -6.68 9.50
C PHE A 113 0.56 -6.56 9.26
N VAL A 114 1.03 -5.41 8.77
CA VAL A 114 2.47 -5.16 8.56
C VAL A 114 3.22 -5.02 9.88
N LYS A 115 2.74 -4.12 10.76
CA LYS A 115 3.39 -3.86 12.05
C LYS A 115 3.48 -5.12 12.91
N ARG A 116 2.45 -5.97 12.89
CA ARG A 116 2.46 -7.21 13.65
C ARG A 116 3.47 -8.25 13.11
N HIS A 117 3.80 -8.24 11.82
CA HIS A 117 4.95 -9.01 11.32
C HIS A 117 6.29 -8.39 11.71
N LEU A 118 6.35 -7.07 11.88
CA LEU A 118 7.57 -6.34 12.18
C LEU A 118 7.96 -6.40 13.67
N THR A 119 7.00 -6.14 14.56
CA THR A 119 7.25 -6.01 16.01
C THR A 119 6.62 -7.14 16.82
N GLY A 120 5.78 -7.97 16.21
CA GLY A 120 4.97 -8.97 16.93
C GLY A 120 3.76 -8.39 17.65
N GLU A 121 3.71 -7.08 17.88
CA GLU A 121 2.67 -6.42 18.70
C GLU A 121 1.39 -6.11 17.90
N PHE A 122 0.25 -6.16 18.60
CA PHE A 122 -1.03 -5.75 18.03
C PHE A 122 -1.39 -4.32 18.44
N GLU A 123 -1.52 -3.45 17.45
CA GLU A 123 -1.93 -2.07 17.67
C GLU A 123 -3.47 -1.95 17.69
N LYS A 124 -4.04 -1.70 18.88
CA LYS A 124 -5.50 -1.56 19.07
C LYS A 124 -6.06 -0.25 18.54
N LYS A 125 -5.24 0.79 18.50
CA LYS A 125 -5.67 2.14 18.11
C LYS A 125 -5.59 2.27 16.60
N TYR A 126 -6.71 2.65 15.98
CA TYR A 126 -6.69 2.99 14.56
C TYR A 126 -6.10 4.38 14.36
N GLU A 127 -4.90 4.43 13.80
CA GLU A 127 -4.28 5.66 13.30
C GLU A 127 -4.22 5.59 11.76
N PRO A 128 -4.94 6.47 11.03
CA PRO A 128 -4.89 6.45 9.57
C PRO A 128 -3.48 6.73 9.04
N THR A 129 -2.97 5.85 8.18
CA THR A 129 -1.72 6.06 7.45
C THR A 129 -1.82 7.32 6.59
N ILE A 130 -0.81 8.19 6.67
CA ILE A 130 -0.71 9.39 5.84
C ILE A 130 0.30 9.12 4.72
N GLY A 131 -0.19 8.86 3.51
CA GLY A 131 0.67 8.57 2.35
C GLY A 131 1.09 7.11 2.31
N VAL A 132 2.38 6.83 2.47
CA VAL A 132 2.95 5.47 2.45
C VAL A 132 4.02 5.32 3.51
N GLU A 133 4.02 4.18 4.19
CA GLU A 133 5.11 3.74 5.06
C GLU A 133 5.78 2.49 4.47
N VAL A 134 7.10 2.42 4.54
CA VAL A 134 7.87 1.29 4.01
C VAL A 134 8.49 0.53 5.16
N HIS A 135 8.12 -0.74 5.30
CA HIS A 135 8.55 -1.63 6.37
C HIS A 135 9.31 -2.83 5.79
N PRO A 136 10.60 -3.03 6.12
CA PRO A 136 11.33 -4.23 5.72
C PRO A 136 10.91 -5.42 6.60
N LEU A 137 10.35 -6.46 5.98
CA LEU A 137 10.02 -7.72 6.64
C LEU A 137 10.93 -8.82 6.14
N ASP A 138 11.63 -9.49 7.06
CA ASP A 138 12.52 -10.60 6.78
C ASP A 138 11.84 -11.94 7.06
N PHE A 139 12.00 -12.89 6.15
CA PHE A 139 11.51 -14.26 6.30
C PHE A 139 12.66 -15.23 6.04
N PHE A 140 12.81 -16.24 6.90
CA PHE A 140 13.80 -17.31 6.74
C PHE A 140 13.14 -18.51 6.08
N THR A 141 13.66 -18.91 4.92
CA THR A 141 13.17 -20.05 4.15
C THR A 141 14.19 -21.18 4.15
N ASN A 142 13.77 -22.36 3.70
CA ASN A 142 14.67 -23.49 3.42
C ASN A 142 15.73 -23.19 2.34
N CYS A 143 15.56 -22.11 1.56
CA CYS A 143 16.50 -21.65 0.53
C CYS A 143 17.29 -20.40 0.96
N GLY A 144 17.18 -20.00 2.23
CA GLY A 144 17.82 -18.80 2.77
C GLY A 144 16.84 -17.67 3.07
N LYS A 145 17.40 -16.48 3.33
CA LYS A 145 16.64 -15.31 3.78
C LYS A 145 16.02 -14.55 2.60
N ILE A 146 14.77 -14.11 2.74
CA ILE A 146 14.07 -13.25 1.78
C ILE A 146 13.55 -12.01 2.52
N ARG A 147 13.59 -10.84 1.87
CA ARG A 147 13.01 -9.60 2.38
C ARG A 147 11.88 -9.08 1.51
N PHE A 148 10.76 -8.74 2.14
CA PHE A 148 9.74 -7.90 1.52
C PHE A 148 9.88 -6.47 2.03
N TYR A 149 10.07 -5.52 1.13
CA TYR A 149 9.84 -4.12 1.43
C TYR A 149 8.33 -3.88 1.28
N CYS A 150 7.61 -3.88 2.39
CA CYS A 150 6.18 -3.69 2.45
C CYS A 150 5.85 -2.19 2.37
N TRP A 151 5.24 -1.78 1.27
CA TRP A 151 4.70 -0.44 1.08
C TRP A 151 3.26 -0.45 1.59
N ASP A 152 3.10 -0.10 2.87
CA ASP A 152 1.79 0.10 3.50
C ASP A 152 1.20 1.42 3.01
N THR A 153 0.25 1.35 2.08
CA THR A 153 -0.40 2.54 1.56
C THR A 153 -1.54 2.96 2.47
N ALA A 154 -1.80 4.25 2.52
CA ALA A 154 -3.09 4.74 3.00
C ALA A 154 -4.23 4.02 2.23
N GLY A 155 -5.39 3.89 2.89
CA GLY A 155 -6.62 3.37 2.28
C GLY A 155 -7.72 4.41 2.15
N GLN A 156 -7.40 5.68 2.42
CA GLN A 156 -8.36 6.79 2.51
C GLN A 156 -8.13 7.87 1.45
N GLU A 157 -7.11 7.72 0.62
CA GLU A 157 -6.75 8.67 -0.42
C GLU A 157 -7.80 8.67 -1.53
N LYS A 158 -8.72 9.63 -1.43
CA LYS A 158 -9.81 9.87 -2.39
C LYS A 158 -9.32 10.42 -3.75
N PHE A 159 -8.02 10.66 -3.92
CA PHE A 159 -7.45 11.32 -5.10
C PHE A 159 -6.35 10.44 -5.72
N GLY A 160 -6.70 9.74 -6.80
CA GLY A 160 -5.88 8.67 -7.40
C GLY A 160 -4.50 9.07 -7.94
N GLY A 161 -4.20 10.34 -8.18
CA GLY A 161 -2.95 10.74 -8.85
C GLY A 161 -1.65 10.55 -8.03
N LEU A 162 -1.71 10.51 -6.70
CA LEU A 162 -0.52 10.23 -5.85
C LEU A 162 -0.32 8.72 -5.64
N ARG A 163 -1.35 7.92 -5.90
CA ARG A 163 -1.41 6.48 -5.61
C ARG A 163 -0.58 5.68 -6.61
N ASP A 164 -0.63 6.05 -7.88
CA ASP A 164 0.11 5.37 -8.96
C ASP A 164 1.63 5.38 -8.72
N GLY A 165 2.17 6.46 -8.17
CA GLY A 165 3.60 6.58 -7.85
C GLY A 165 4.08 5.55 -6.83
N TYR A 166 3.20 5.09 -5.94
CA TYR A 166 3.53 4.06 -4.96
C TYR A 166 3.62 2.67 -5.60
N TYR A 167 2.90 2.44 -6.70
CA TYR A 167 2.83 1.14 -7.36
C TYR A 167 4.02 0.87 -8.25
N ILE A 168 4.62 1.90 -8.86
CA ILE A 168 5.76 1.78 -9.78
C ILE A 168 6.83 0.83 -9.23
N HIS A 169 7.27 -0.13 -10.07
CA HIS A 169 8.22 -1.20 -9.73
C HIS A 169 7.77 -2.16 -8.62
N GLY A 170 6.47 -2.23 -8.30
CA GLY A 170 5.93 -3.28 -7.43
C GLY A 170 6.17 -4.65 -8.08
N GLN A 171 6.71 -5.60 -7.31
CA GLN A 171 6.99 -6.96 -7.80
C GLN A 171 5.91 -7.94 -7.36
N CYS A 172 5.16 -7.62 -6.30
CA CYS A 172 4.02 -8.38 -5.81
C CYS A 172 3.07 -7.46 -5.05
N ALA A 173 1.83 -7.92 -4.81
CA ALA A 173 0.87 -7.15 -4.03
C ALA A 173 -0.05 -7.99 -3.15
N ILE A 174 -0.56 -7.34 -2.10
CA ILE A 174 -1.68 -7.81 -1.29
C ILE A 174 -2.81 -6.79 -1.41
N ILE A 175 -4.00 -7.25 -1.80
CA ILE A 175 -5.23 -6.48 -1.73
C ILE A 175 -6.00 -6.94 -0.50
N MET A 176 -6.28 -6.04 0.43
CA MET A 176 -6.93 -6.38 1.70
C MET A 176 -8.31 -5.75 1.83
N PHE A 177 -9.30 -6.57 2.20
CA PHE A 177 -10.63 -6.13 2.60
C PHE A 177 -10.99 -6.64 4.00
N ASP A 178 -12.06 -6.10 4.57
CA ASP A 178 -12.57 -6.46 5.90
C ASP A 178 -13.85 -7.30 5.75
N VAL A 179 -13.86 -8.52 6.30
CA VAL A 179 -15.02 -9.42 6.18
C VAL A 179 -16.26 -8.90 6.93
N THR A 180 -16.10 -7.93 7.82
CA THR A 180 -17.18 -7.28 8.57
C THR A 180 -17.74 -6.04 7.86
N ALA A 181 -17.14 -5.60 6.74
CA ALA A 181 -17.54 -4.39 6.03
C ALA A 181 -17.67 -4.63 4.51
N ARG A 182 -18.91 -4.86 4.04
CA ARG A 182 -19.22 -5.18 2.63
C ARG A 182 -18.63 -4.20 1.62
N LEU A 183 -18.66 -2.90 1.95
CA LEU A 183 -18.15 -1.86 1.06
C LEU A 183 -16.66 -2.07 0.71
N THR A 184 -15.86 -2.58 1.65
CA THR A 184 -14.43 -2.80 1.42
C THR A 184 -14.19 -3.90 0.39
N TYR A 185 -15.04 -4.92 0.36
CA TYR A 185 -14.99 -5.96 -0.67
C TYR A 185 -15.50 -5.44 -2.03
N LYS A 186 -16.59 -4.65 -2.03
CA LYS A 186 -17.11 -4.00 -3.26
C LYS A 186 -16.06 -3.13 -3.96
N ASN A 187 -15.12 -2.55 -3.20
CA ASN A 187 -14.04 -1.72 -3.73
C ASN A 187 -12.82 -2.51 -4.24
N VAL A 188 -12.70 -3.81 -3.96
CA VAL A 188 -11.57 -4.65 -4.41
C VAL A 188 -11.31 -4.58 -5.92
N PRO A 189 -12.33 -4.63 -6.82
CA PRO A 189 -12.11 -4.49 -8.26
C PRO A 189 -11.44 -3.18 -8.65
N THR A 190 -11.77 -2.07 -7.97
CA THR A 190 -11.17 -0.75 -8.18
C THR A 190 -9.68 -0.78 -7.81
N TRP A 191 -9.35 -1.32 -6.64
CA TRP A 191 -7.96 -1.46 -6.20
C TRP A 191 -7.13 -2.33 -7.13
N HIS A 192 -7.69 -3.47 -7.55
CA HIS A 192 -7.04 -4.35 -8.51
C HIS A 192 -6.79 -3.66 -9.84
N ARG A 193 -7.81 -2.97 -10.39
CA ARG A 193 -7.67 -2.23 -11.66
C ARG A 193 -6.58 -1.17 -11.57
N ASP A 194 -6.58 -0.38 -10.50
CA ASP A 194 -5.60 0.71 -10.33
C ASP A 194 -4.17 0.15 -10.17
N LEU A 195 -4.01 -0.97 -9.46
CA LEU A 195 -2.73 -1.67 -9.35
C LEU A 195 -2.25 -2.21 -10.71
N CYS A 196 -3.12 -2.91 -11.45
CA CYS A 196 -2.77 -3.50 -12.75
C CYS A 196 -2.49 -2.47 -13.85
N ARG A 197 -2.95 -1.22 -13.70
CA ARG A 197 -2.59 -0.12 -14.61
C ARG A 197 -1.11 0.27 -14.52
N VAL A 198 -0.47 0.00 -13.39
CA VAL A 198 0.94 0.38 -13.15
C VAL A 198 1.86 -0.84 -13.14
N CYS A 199 1.39 -1.96 -12.57
CA CYS A 199 2.14 -3.20 -12.48
C CYS A 199 1.42 -4.30 -13.27
N GLU A 200 1.96 -4.64 -14.44
CA GLU A 200 1.46 -5.76 -15.23
C GLU A 200 2.06 -7.08 -14.75
N ASN A 201 1.23 -8.14 -14.68
CA ASN A 201 1.65 -9.53 -14.46
C ASN A 201 2.42 -9.82 -13.16
N ILE A 202 2.13 -9.10 -12.06
CA ILE A 202 2.70 -9.42 -10.74
C ILE A 202 1.82 -10.42 -9.97
N PRO A 203 2.39 -11.29 -9.12
CA PRO A 203 1.59 -12.12 -8.22
C PRO A 203 0.86 -11.24 -7.20
N ILE A 204 -0.46 -11.46 -7.09
CA ILE A 204 -1.35 -10.73 -6.20
C ILE A 204 -2.09 -11.73 -5.30
N VAL A 205 -2.19 -11.41 -4.02
CA VAL A 205 -3.01 -12.13 -3.04
C VAL A 205 -4.16 -11.25 -2.59
N LEU A 206 -5.38 -11.79 -2.61
CA LEU A 206 -6.55 -11.21 -1.98
C LEU A 206 -6.64 -11.71 -0.53
N CYS A 207 -6.75 -10.79 0.43
CA CYS A 207 -6.87 -11.10 1.84
C CYS A 207 -8.19 -10.58 2.42
N GLY A 208 -9.00 -11.48 3.00
CA GLY A 208 -10.15 -11.11 3.83
C GLY A 208 -9.74 -11.09 5.30
N ASN A 209 -9.58 -9.91 5.89
CA ASN A 209 -9.12 -9.75 7.26
C ASN A 209 -10.30 -9.69 8.26
N LYS A 210 -9.97 -9.84 9.56
CA LYS A 210 -10.88 -9.76 10.71
C LYS A 210 -11.87 -10.92 10.84
N VAL A 211 -11.46 -12.12 10.42
CA VAL A 211 -12.29 -13.33 10.56
C VAL A 211 -12.52 -13.77 12.00
N ASP A 212 -11.77 -13.20 12.95
CA ASP A 212 -12.02 -13.34 14.39
C ASP A 212 -13.32 -12.67 14.88
N VAL A 213 -13.90 -11.77 14.07
CA VAL A 213 -15.13 -11.05 14.43
C VAL A 213 -16.37 -11.83 13.99
N LYS A 214 -17.23 -12.19 14.96
CA LYS A 214 -18.46 -12.97 14.72
C LYS A 214 -19.46 -12.30 13.76
N ASN A 215 -19.55 -10.97 13.76
CA ASN A 215 -20.48 -10.22 12.91
C ASN A 215 -19.96 -10.08 11.46
N ARG A 216 -19.77 -11.22 10.80
CA ARG A 216 -19.31 -11.31 9.43
C ARG A 216 -20.39 -10.81 8.47
N GLN A 217 -20.03 -9.90 7.57
CA GLN A 217 -20.94 -9.29 6.60
C GLN A 217 -20.69 -9.73 5.16
N VAL A 218 -19.49 -10.20 4.84
CA VAL A 218 -19.11 -10.74 3.53
C VAL A 218 -19.03 -12.26 3.61
N LYS A 219 -20.03 -12.97 3.10
CA LYS A 219 -20.12 -14.44 3.17
C LYS A 219 -19.14 -15.10 2.18
N ALA A 220 -18.73 -16.34 2.45
CA ALA A 220 -17.84 -17.13 1.58
C ALA A 220 -18.27 -17.09 0.10
N LYS A 221 -19.57 -17.33 -0.14
CA LYS A 221 -20.17 -17.36 -1.48
C LYS A 221 -20.08 -16.04 -2.24
N GLN A 222 -19.95 -14.91 -1.55
CA GLN A 222 -19.84 -13.58 -2.17
C GLN A 222 -18.41 -13.27 -2.63
N VAL A 223 -17.40 -14.00 -2.14
CA VAL A 223 -15.99 -13.73 -2.43
C VAL A 223 -15.58 -14.42 -3.74
N THR A 224 -16.07 -13.95 -4.87
CA THR A 224 -15.84 -14.54 -6.21
C THR A 224 -14.71 -13.86 -7.00
N PHE A 225 -14.28 -12.64 -6.62
CA PHE A 225 -13.36 -11.82 -7.42
C PHE A 225 -12.02 -12.51 -7.69
N HIS A 226 -11.50 -13.25 -6.71
CA HIS A 226 -10.25 -13.99 -6.84
C HIS A 226 -10.32 -15.05 -7.96
N ARG A 227 -11.45 -15.72 -8.13
CA ARG A 227 -11.67 -16.68 -9.22
C ARG A 227 -11.75 -15.98 -10.57
N LYS A 228 -12.47 -14.85 -10.64
CA LYS A 228 -12.60 -14.03 -11.87
C LYS A 228 -11.25 -13.51 -12.38
N LYS A 229 -10.28 -13.28 -11.48
CA LYS A 229 -8.95 -12.74 -11.81
C LYS A 229 -7.79 -13.71 -11.59
N ASN A 230 -8.07 -14.98 -11.29
CA ASN A 230 -7.07 -16.02 -10.98
C ASN A 230 -6.06 -15.59 -9.89
N LEU A 231 -6.58 -15.01 -8.81
CA LEU A 231 -5.82 -14.57 -7.64
C LEU A 231 -5.90 -15.62 -6.54
N GLN A 232 -4.85 -15.71 -5.72
CA GLN A 232 -4.92 -16.49 -4.49
C GLN A 232 -5.73 -15.73 -3.45
N TYR A 233 -6.65 -16.41 -2.77
CA TYR A 233 -7.43 -15.85 -1.67
C TYR A 233 -7.06 -16.51 -0.34
N TYR A 234 -6.89 -15.69 0.71
CA TYR A 234 -6.77 -16.16 2.08
C TYR A 234 -7.67 -15.35 3.01
N GLU A 235 -8.27 -16.06 3.95
CA GLU A 235 -8.85 -15.47 5.14
C GLU A 235 -7.80 -15.37 6.23
N ILE A 236 -7.67 -14.18 6.82
CA ILE A 236 -6.65 -13.89 7.81
C ILE A 236 -7.27 -13.16 9.00
N SER A 237 -6.59 -13.23 10.15
CA SER A 237 -6.86 -12.34 11.27
C SER A 237 -5.56 -11.83 11.83
N ALA A 238 -5.30 -10.54 11.60
CA ALA A 238 -4.19 -9.84 12.23
C ALA A 238 -4.32 -9.77 13.76
N LYS A 239 -5.48 -10.11 14.36
CA LYS A 239 -5.68 -10.09 15.82
C LYS A 239 -5.31 -11.41 16.49
N SER A 240 -5.55 -12.52 15.80
CA SER A 240 -5.38 -13.89 16.32
C SER A 240 -4.21 -14.66 15.69
N ASN A 241 -3.46 -14.02 14.77
CA ASN A 241 -2.44 -14.66 13.94
C ASN A 241 -2.98 -15.74 12.98
N TYR A 242 -4.29 -15.80 12.74
CA TYR A 242 -4.86 -16.78 11.82
C TYR A 242 -4.37 -16.58 10.39
N ASN A 243 -3.79 -17.65 9.79
CA ASN A 243 -3.26 -17.67 8.42
C ASN A 243 -2.29 -16.51 8.09
N PHE A 244 -1.63 -15.96 9.11
CA PHE A 244 -0.92 -14.69 9.02
C PHE A 244 0.24 -14.71 8.00
N GLU A 245 0.96 -15.82 7.92
CA GLU A 245 2.10 -16.02 7.02
C GLU A 245 1.72 -16.48 5.61
N LYS A 246 0.51 -17.04 5.42
CA LYS A 246 0.10 -17.67 4.14
C LYS A 246 0.21 -16.72 2.93
N PRO A 247 -0.16 -15.43 3.02
CA PRO A 247 0.02 -14.48 1.92
C PRO A 247 1.49 -14.33 1.51
N PHE A 248 2.39 -14.15 2.48
CA PHE A 248 3.82 -13.99 2.22
C PHE A 248 4.45 -15.26 1.64
N LEU A 249 4.08 -16.42 2.17
CA LEU A 249 4.58 -17.70 1.68
C LEU A 249 4.17 -17.96 0.23
N TYR A 250 2.91 -17.70 -0.12
CA TYR A 250 2.45 -17.82 -1.50
C TYR A 250 3.21 -16.89 -2.44
N LEU A 251 3.39 -15.63 -2.05
CA LEU A 251 4.14 -14.65 -2.84
C LEU A 251 5.60 -15.05 -2.99
N ALA A 252 6.25 -15.51 -1.92
CA ALA A 252 7.63 -16.00 -1.95
C ALA A 252 7.80 -17.17 -2.92
N ARG A 253 6.89 -18.16 -2.89
CA ARG A 253 6.87 -19.29 -3.84
C ARG A 253 6.73 -18.82 -5.28
N LYS A 254 5.82 -17.89 -5.55
CA LYS A 254 5.59 -17.36 -6.91
C LYS A 254 6.78 -16.55 -7.42
N LEU A 255 7.41 -15.74 -6.56
CA LEU A 255 8.55 -14.91 -6.93
C LEU A 255 9.84 -15.71 -7.10
N ALA A 256 10.04 -16.75 -6.28
CA ALA A 256 11.19 -17.64 -6.37
C ALA A 256 11.04 -18.72 -7.46
N GLY A 257 9.81 -18.97 -7.94
CA GLY A 257 9.53 -20.06 -8.87
C GLY A 257 9.64 -21.46 -8.23
N ASP A 258 9.63 -21.55 -6.91
CA ASP A 258 9.78 -22.79 -6.15
C ASP A 258 8.52 -23.06 -5.31
N VAL A 259 7.83 -24.16 -5.63
CA VAL A 259 6.61 -24.59 -4.94
C VAL A 259 6.89 -25.23 -3.57
N ASN A 260 8.10 -25.74 -3.36
CA ASN A 260 8.51 -26.42 -2.13
C ASN A 260 9.10 -25.47 -1.09
N LEU A 261 9.29 -24.19 -1.46
CA LEU A 261 9.71 -23.14 -0.54
C LEU A 261 8.77 -23.08 0.66
N HIS A 262 9.35 -23.11 1.86
CA HIS A 262 8.63 -22.99 3.13
C HIS A 262 9.45 -22.19 4.13
N PHE A 263 8.76 -21.54 5.08
CA PHE A 263 9.42 -20.84 6.17
C PHE A 263 9.97 -21.86 7.18
N VAL A 264 11.23 -21.68 7.57
CA VAL A 264 11.92 -22.56 8.54
C VAL A 264 11.85 -22.02 9.96
N GLU A 265 11.54 -20.74 10.11
CA GLU A 265 11.33 -20.08 11.39
C GLU A 265 9.98 -19.39 11.37
N SER A 266 9.20 -19.55 12.43
CA SER A 266 8.04 -18.71 12.66
C SER A 266 8.51 -17.33 13.12
N PRO A 267 7.96 -16.22 12.60
CA PRO A 267 8.20 -14.89 13.14
C PRO A 267 7.86 -14.89 14.64
N ALA A 268 8.64 -14.17 15.43
CA ALA A 268 8.39 -13.99 16.85
C ALA A 268 7.14 -13.11 17.06
N LEU A 269 5.96 -13.69 16.88
CA LEU A 269 4.67 -13.00 17.06
C LEU A 269 4.30 -12.98 18.54
N ALA A 270 3.79 -11.85 19.02
CA ALA A 270 3.18 -11.83 20.34
C ALA A 270 1.97 -12.77 20.38
N PRO A 271 1.63 -13.33 21.56
CA PRO A 271 0.48 -14.20 21.72
C PRO A 271 -0.80 -13.57 21.13
N PRO A 272 -1.69 -14.39 20.56
CA PRO A 272 -2.94 -13.90 19.99
C PRO A 272 -3.79 -13.22 21.08
N GLU A 273 -4.36 -12.05 20.78
CA GLU A 273 -5.26 -11.38 21.75
C GLU A 273 -6.63 -12.05 21.83
N VAL A 274 -6.98 -12.80 20.78
CA VAL A 274 -8.26 -13.49 20.64
C VAL A 274 -7.99 -14.86 20.06
N GLN A 275 -8.65 -15.87 20.62
CA GLN A 275 -8.65 -17.21 20.05
C GLN A 275 -9.71 -17.29 18.95
N ILE A 276 -9.33 -17.85 17.81
CA ILE A 276 -10.26 -18.19 16.74
C ILE A 276 -11.07 -19.41 17.18
N ASP A 277 -12.38 -19.37 16.99
CA ASP A 277 -13.21 -20.55 17.08
C ASP A 277 -12.92 -21.46 15.88
N MET A 278 -12.09 -22.49 16.11
CA MET A 278 -11.63 -23.40 15.06
C MET A 278 -12.77 -24.19 14.42
N ALA A 279 -13.85 -24.49 15.16
CA ALA A 279 -14.98 -25.21 14.63
C ALA A 279 -15.78 -24.33 13.65
N ALA A 280 -16.06 -23.09 14.06
CA ALA A 280 -16.71 -22.11 13.18
C ALA A 280 -15.85 -21.80 11.94
N GLN A 281 -14.53 -21.70 12.11
CA GLN A 281 -13.61 -21.43 11.01
C GLN A 281 -13.50 -22.63 10.05
N ALA A 282 -13.47 -23.87 10.55
CA ALA A 282 -13.47 -25.07 9.71
C ALA A 282 -14.76 -25.18 8.89
N HIS A 283 -15.91 -24.86 9.48
CA HIS A 283 -17.17 -24.78 8.75
C HIS A 283 -17.09 -23.74 7.62
N HIS A 284 -16.53 -22.56 7.92
CA HIS A 284 -16.38 -21.50 6.93
C HIS A 284 -15.39 -21.85 5.81
N GLU A 285 -14.29 -22.53 6.12
CA GLU A 285 -13.37 -23.06 5.09
C GLU A 285 -14.04 -24.11 4.21
N ALA A 286 -14.89 -24.96 4.77
CA ALA A 286 -15.70 -25.90 3.99
C ALA A 286 -16.70 -25.17 3.08
N GLU A 287 -17.33 -24.08 3.54
CA GLU A 287 -18.18 -23.24 2.71
C GLU A 287 -17.41 -22.55 1.56
N LEU A 288 -16.19 -22.07 1.82
CA LEU A 288 -15.33 -21.50 0.79
C LEU A 288 -14.94 -22.55 -0.26
N ALA A 289 -14.58 -23.75 0.18
CA ALA A 289 -14.24 -24.85 -0.73
C ALA A 289 -15.44 -25.27 -1.57
N ALA A 290 -16.62 -25.37 -0.96
CA ALA A 290 -17.87 -25.66 -1.66
C ALA A 290 -18.23 -24.56 -2.67
N ALA A 291 -18.07 -23.28 -2.30
CA ALA A 291 -18.31 -22.15 -3.19
C ALA A 291 -17.31 -22.09 -4.36
N ALA A 292 -16.06 -22.54 -4.15
CA ALA A 292 -15.07 -22.64 -5.21
C ALA A 292 -15.43 -23.70 -6.26
N ALA A 293 -16.14 -24.76 -5.85
CA ALA A 293 -16.62 -25.82 -6.75
C ALA A 293 -17.88 -25.42 -7.57
N GLN A 294 -18.58 -24.35 -7.17
CA GLN A 294 -19.77 -23.87 -7.89
C GLN A 294 -19.38 -23.02 -9.12
N PRO A 295 -20.21 -22.97 -10.18
CA PRO A 295 -20.02 -22.03 -11.29
C PRO A 295 -19.96 -20.59 -10.78
N LEU A 296 -19.25 -19.72 -11.49
CA LEU A 296 -19.31 -18.28 -11.20
C LEU A 296 -20.68 -17.75 -11.60
N PRO A 297 -21.31 -16.88 -10.80
CA PRO A 297 -22.53 -16.19 -11.21
C PRO A 297 -22.24 -15.30 -12.43
N ASP A 298 -23.22 -15.19 -13.32
CA ASP A 298 -23.14 -14.31 -14.49
C ASP A 298 -23.02 -12.84 -14.03
N ASP A 299 -22.28 -12.02 -14.78
CA ASP A 299 -21.95 -10.63 -14.40
C ASP A 299 -23.18 -9.70 -14.28
N ASP A 300 -24.37 -10.15 -14.72
CA ASP A 300 -25.62 -9.38 -14.69
C ASP A 300 -26.32 -9.38 -13.31
N ASP A 301 -25.89 -10.23 -12.37
CA ASP A 301 -26.47 -10.33 -11.01
C ASP A 301 -25.78 -9.43 -9.95
N ASP A 302 -24.90 -8.49 -10.37
CA ASP A 302 -24.20 -7.55 -9.47
C ASP A 302 -25.12 -6.44 -8.87
N THR A 303 -26.44 -6.67 -8.81
CA THR A 303 -27.37 -5.91 -7.96
C THR A 303 -27.22 -6.33 -6.51
N PHE A 304 -26.20 -5.80 -5.86
CA PHE A 304 -26.13 -5.76 -4.40
C PHE A 304 -27.22 -4.80 -3.86
N GLU A 305 -28.41 -5.34 -3.56
CA GLU A 305 -29.37 -4.69 -2.64
C GLU A 305 -28.87 -4.72 -1.19
#